data_AF-A0A4S2TE86-F1
#
_entry.id   AF-A0A4S2TE86-F1
#
_cell.length_a   1.000
_cell.length_b   1.000
_cell.length_c   1.000
_cell.angle_alpha   90.00
_cell.angle_beta   90.00
_cell.angle_gamma   90.00
#
_symmetry.space_group_name_H-M   'P 1'
#
loop_
_entity.id
_entity.type
_entity.pdbx_description
1 polymer ?
#
loop_
_entity_poly.entity_id
_entity_poly.type
_entity_poly.pdbx_seq_one_letter_code
_entity_poly.pdbx_strand_id
1 'polypeptide(L)'
;MTAGSLPAVTVIIDKHDHPDWTTAAHHAHHPGLGRLTVDPSPANGAPAALAHDLLYALGKRLPQGGETYGTWADSQRPAWDAVATWILTHHIGHLIVCRTDRLTHARQQQLLALRERCGIRLTLLWHCPVTPALTTLLEATPYRLIDALPRARNALTQTVHSASSTRNTGHWHHRHIKDDGQWIAPPAPSNGTVTGRPKRAQCQGAPVLAPTTNSTPPARERHHIPTDALAARLATVAHPLHATALTIHAVTGADVTRLALIRGIDINEAATAVKVHDSTAHRRCQVHPLPTWTHQLIHAAGIHGQLKGRTADSPLFPLITVQNGEQLRLTATGIRYHLKPMP
;
A
#
# COMPACT_ATOMS: atom_id res chain seq x y z
N MET A 1 2.23 10.50 -18.09
CA MET A 1 1.33 11.45 -17.40
C MET A 1 1.71 12.83 -17.87
N THR A 2 0.83 13.50 -18.61
CA THR A 2 1.02 14.89 -19.03
C THR A 2 1.06 15.80 -17.79
N ALA A 3 2.05 16.68 -17.73
CA ALA A 3 2.29 17.58 -16.60
C ALA A 3 1.20 18.66 -16.52
N GLY A 4 0.04 18.32 -15.96
CA GLY A 4 -0.82 19.33 -15.36
C GLY A 4 -0.11 19.92 -14.14
N SER A 5 -0.10 21.23 -14.00
CA SER A 5 0.48 21.88 -12.82
C SER A 5 -0.16 21.31 -11.55
N LEU A 6 0.65 20.82 -10.62
CA LEU A 6 0.15 20.26 -9.36
C LEU A 6 -0.71 21.29 -8.60
N PRO A 7 -1.83 20.89 -7.98
CA PRO A 7 -2.68 21.82 -7.21
C PRO A 7 -1.87 22.52 -6.11
N ALA A 8 -2.04 23.84 -5.96
CA ALA A 8 -1.37 24.61 -4.93
C ALA A 8 -1.55 23.98 -3.52
N VAL A 9 -0.50 24.04 -2.70
CA VAL A 9 -0.55 23.57 -1.32
C VAL A 9 -1.56 24.42 -0.54
N THR A 10 -2.46 23.79 0.20
CA THR A 10 -3.38 24.52 1.06
C THR A 10 -2.80 24.60 2.46
N VAL A 11 -2.63 25.80 2.99
CA VAL A 11 -2.20 26.02 4.38
C VAL A 11 -3.37 26.53 5.17
N ILE A 12 -3.76 25.80 6.20
CA ILE A 12 -4.80 26.20 7.14
C ILE A 12 -4.10 26.72 8.39
N ILE A 13 -4.32 28.00 8.72
CA ILE A 13 -3.75 28.65 9.89
C ILE A 13 -4.78 28.64 11.02
N ASP A 14 -4.46 27.92 12.07
CA ASP A 14 -5.18 27.95 13.34
C ASP A 14 -4.35 28.72 14.36
N LYS A 15 -4.59 30.03 14.47
CA LYS A 15 -3.77 30.93 15.30
C LYS A 15 -3.87 30.65 16.80
N HIS A 16 -4.86 29.88 17.23
CA HIS A 16 -5.22 29.71 18.64
C HIS A 16 -5.21 28.24 19.10
N ASP A 17 -4.71 27.30 18.28
CA ASP A 17 -4.74 25.85 18.54
C ASP A 17 -6.13 25.37 18.98
N HIS A 18 -7.18 25.81 18.28
CA HIS A 18 -8.56 25.48 18.61
C HIS A 18 -8.91 24.04 18.17
N PRO A 19 -9.48 23.20 19.05
CA PRO A 19 -9.70 21.77 18.77
C PRO A 19 -10.61 21.49 17.56
N ASP A 20 -11.50 22.42 17.22
CA ASP A 20 -12.40 22.32 16.06
C ASP A 20 -11.69 22.11 14.72
N TRP A 21 -10.48 22.66 14.55
CA TRP A 21 -9.73 22.53 13.29
C TRP A 21 -9.21 21.10 13.10
N THR A 22 -8.60 20.54 14.14
CA THR A 22 -8.12 19.15 14.16
C THR A 22 -9.30 18.19 14.07
N THR A 23 -10.41 18.48 14.75
CA THR A 23 -11.67 17.72 14.64
C THR A 23 -12.20 17.71 13.20
N ALA A 24 -12.22 18.87 12.53
CA ALA A 24 -12.62 18.95 11.13
C ALA A 24 -11.67 18.16 10.20
N ALA A 25 -10.36 18.20 10.46
CA ALA A 25 -9.38 17.41 9.71
C ALA A 25 -9.60 15.91 9.90
N HIS A 26 -9.85 15.43 11.13
CA HIS A 26 -10.16 14.03 11.38
C HIS A 26 -11.49 13.60 10.75
N HIS A 27 -12.53 14.44 10.79
CA HIS A 27 -13.79 14.15 10.08
C HIS A 27 -13.62 14.05 8.57
N ALA A 28 -12.63 14.74 7.99
CA ALA A 28 -12.34 14.65 6.56
C ALA A 28 -11.61 13.34 6.17
N HIS A 29 -11.01 12.63 7.14
CA HIS A 29 -10.30 11.36 6.91
C HIS A 29 -11.27 10.33 6.32
N HIS A 30 -11.03 9.93 5.08
CA HIS A 30 -11.85 8.92 4.42
C HIS A 30 -11.05 8.27 3.27
N PRO A 31 -10.17 7.29 3.55
CA PRO A 31 -9.29 6.69 2.55
C PRO A 31 -10.06 6.12 1.35
N GLY A 32 -11.25 5.54 1.59
CA GLY A 32 -12.13 5.04 0.51
C GLY A 32 -12.71 6.12 -0.42
N LEU A 33 -12.60 7.40 -0.07
CA LEU A 33 -12.92 8.56 -0.92
C LEU A 33 -11.65 9.31 -1.36
N GLY A 34 -10.47 8.70 -1.18
CA GLY A 34 -9.20 9.26 -1.58
C GLY A 34 -8.65 10.35 -0.64
N ARG A 35 -9.14 10.45 0.60
CA ARG A 35 -8.69 11.46 1.57
C ARG A 35 -8.01 10.81 2.78
N LEU A 36 -6.79 11.23 3.06
CA LEU A 36 -6.00 10.73 4.18
C LEU A 36 -5.64 11.88 5.12
N THR A 37 -6.15 11.84 6.35
CA THR A 37 -5.69 12.71 7.44
C THR A 37 -4.71 11.96 8.32
N VAL A 38 -3.59 12.59 8.65
CA VAL A 38 -2.59 12.10 9.60
C VAL A 38 -2.36 13.14 10.70
N ASP A 39 -2.22 12.66 11.93
CA ASP A 39 -1.68 13.44 13.05
C ASP A 39 -0.30 12.86 13.38
N PRO A 40 0.80 13.53 12.98
CA PRO A 40 2.14 13.01 13.20
C PRO A 40 2.44 12.79 14.67
N SER A 41 3.04 11.64 14.99
CA SER A 41 3.43 11.31 16.36
C SER A 41 4.47 12.32 16.86
N PRO A 42 4.24 12.99 18.01
CA PRO A 42 5.19 13.95 18.54
C PRO A 42 6.52 13.29 18.91
N ALA A 43 7.62 14.03 18.76
CA ALA A 43 8.93 13.71 19.35
C ALA A 43 9.63 12.40 18.94
N ASN A 44 9.12 11.61 17.98
CA ASN A 44 9.90 10.48 17.47
C ASN A 44 10.99 11.00 16.53
N GLY A 45 12.27 10.89 16.92
CA GLY A 45 13.43 11.33 16.15
C GLY A 45 13.82 10.38 15.00
N ALA A 46 13.18 9.21 14.89
CA ALA A 46 13.52 8.23 13.87
C ALA A 46 13.32 8.81 12.45
N PRO A 47 14.24 8.55 11.50
CA PRO A 47 14.15 9.06 10.13
C PRO A 47 12.87 8.65 9.38
N ALA A 48 12.31 7.49 9.72
CA ALA A 48 11.11 6.93 9.10
C ALA A 48 9.80 7.22 9.86
N ALA A 49 9.84 7.92 10.99
CA ALA A 49 8.68 8.08 11.89
C ALA A 49 7.43 8.65 11.19
N LEU A 50 7.59 9.71 10.40
CA LEU A 50 6.46 10.30 9.66
C LEU A 50 5.90 9.34 8.59
N ALA A 51 6.76 8.54 7.96
CA ALA A 51 6.30 7.50 7.03
C ALA A 51 5.50 6.41 7.76
N HIS A 52 5.88 6.07 9.00
CA HIS A 52 5.13 5.15 9.85
C HIS A 52 3.74 5.69 10.17
N ASP A 53 3.63 6.95 10.58
CA ASP A 53 2.35 7.60 10.87
C ASP A 53 1.42 7.58 9.64
N LEU A 54 1.97 7.84 8.44
CA LEU A 54 1.22 7.74 7.18
C LEU A 54 0.78 6.31 6.87
N LEU A 55 1.65 5.32 7.10
CA LEU A 55 1.31 3.90 6.94
C LEU A 55 0.20 3.49 7.91
N TYR A 56 0.26 3.92 9.17
CA TYR A 56 -0.80 3.67 10.15
C TYR A 56 -2.12 4.32 9.75
N ALA A 57 -2.10 5.57 9.27
CA ALA A 57 -3.28 6.25 8.75
C ALA A 57 -3.89 5.53 7.54
N LEU A 58 -3.07 4.85 6.73
CA LEU A 58 -3.50 3.98 5.61
C LEU A 58 -4.00 2.60 6.07
N GLY A 59 -4.12 2.37 7.38
CA GLY A 59 -4.50 1.08 7.96
C GLY A 59 -3.43 0.00 7.87
N LYS A 60 -2.16 0.39 7.67
CA LYS A 60 -1.03 -0.53 7.54
C LYS A 60 -0.37 -0.80 8.89
N ARG A 61 0.00 -2.05 9.11
CA ARG A 61 0.73 -2.56 10.26
C ARG A 61 2.17 -2.80 9.87
N LEU A 62 3.06 -2.12 10.56
CA LEU A 62 4.50 -2.39 10.47
C LEU A 62 4.81 -3.74 11.12
N PRO A 63 5.86 -4.45 10.66
CA PRO A 63 6.32 -5.65 11.32
C PRO A 63 6.63 -5.35 12.80
N GLN A 64 6.13 -6.17 13.71
CA GLN A 64 6.49 -6.07 15.12
C GLN A 64 7.93 -6.56 15.27
N GLY A 65 8.84 -5.64 15.59
CA GLY A 65 10.25 -5.96 15.78
C GLY A 65 10.46 -6.76 17.06
N GLY A 66 10.88 -8.03 16.92
CA GLY A 66 11.85 -8.57 17.86
C GLY A 66 13.21 -7.88 17.65
N GLU A 67 14.19 -8.23 18.48
CA GLU A 67 15.54 -7.63 18.53
C GLU A 67 16.37 -7.75 17.23
N THR A 68 15.81 -8.30 16.15
CA THR A 68 16.48 -8.49 14.87
C THR A 68 16.49 -7.21 14.01
N TYR A 69 17.66 -6.57 14.03
CA TYR A 69 18.26 -5.58 13.12
C TYR A 69 17.51 -5.23 11.81
N GLY A 70 17.44 -3.92 11.52
CA GLY A 70 17.54 -3.38 10.15
C GLY A 70 16.36 -3.69 9.23
N THR A 71 15.14 -3.54 9.73
CA THR A 71 13.96 -3.71 8.87
C THR A 71 13.91 -2.59 7.82
N TRP A 72 13.29 -2.88 6.67
CA TRP A 72 12.99 -1.84 5.67
C TRP A 72 12.19 -0.67 6.28
N ALA A 73 11.44 -0.92 7.36
CA ALA A 73 10.65 0.08 8.05
C ALA A 73 11.53 1.10 8.78
N ASP A 74 12.70 0.71 9.30
CA ASP A 74 13.60 1.62 10.01
C ASP A 74 14.34 2.56 9.04
N SER A 75 14.43 2.16 7.77
CA SER A 75 15.07 2.93 6.70
C SER A 75 14.11 3.95 6.09
N GLN A 76 14.52 5.22 6.05
CA GLN A 76 13.72 6.31 5.50
C GLN A 76 13.25 6.03 4.07
N ARG A 77 14.16 5.76 3.12
CA ARG A 77 13.78 5.61 1.69
C ARG A 77 12.76 4.47 1.47
N PRO A 78 13.01 3.22 1.92
CA PRO A 78 12.03 2.14 1.75
C PRO A 78 10.67 2.41 2.42
N ALA A 79 10.66 3.04 3.61
CA ALA A 79 9.42 3.41 4.28
C ALA A 79 8.58 4.40 3.45
N TRP A 80 9.20 5.44 2.91
CA TRP A 80 8.53 6.41 2.04
C TRP A 80 8.13 5.82 0.68
N ASP A 81 8.88 4.85 0.14
CA ASP A 81 8.48 4.10 -1.05
C ASP A 81 7.21 3.27 -0.81
N ALA A 82 7.09 2.65 0.37
CA ALA A 82 5.89 1.94 0.77
C ALA A 82 4.69 2.90 0.90
N VAL A 83 4.87 4.07 1.52
CA VAL A 83 3.84 5.12 1.61
C VAL A 83 3.36 5.53 0.22
N ALA A 84 4.28 5.91 -0.67
CA ALA A 84 3.93 6.33 -2.04
C ALA A 84 3.19 5.22 -2.80
N THR A 85 3.63 3.97 -2.65
CA THR A 85 2.97 2.81 -3.26
C THR A 85 1.52 2.70 -2.80
N TRP A 86 1.28 2.78 -1.49
CA TRP A 86 -0.08 2.65 -0.94
C TRP A 86 -0.97 3.85 -1.24
N ILE A 87 -0.44 5.07 -1.26
CA ILE A 87 -1.18 6.27 -1.70
C ILE A 87 -1.72 6.07 -3.12
N LEU A 88 -0.87 5.62 -4.04
CA LEU A 88 -1.28 5.38 -5.43
C LEU A 88 -2.23 4.19 -5.54
N THR A 89 -1.99 3.11 -4.78
CA THR A 89 -2.81 1.89 -4.78
C THR A 89 -4.21 2.13 -4.22
N HIS A 90 -4.35 3.01 -3.21
CA HIS A 90 -5.65 3.38 -2.62
C HIS A 90 -6.28 4.59 -3.29
N HIS A 91 -5.66 5.12 -4.35
CA HIS A 91 -6.12 6.34 -5.03
C HIS A 91 -6.32 7.52 -4.07
N ILE A 92 -5.43 7.66 -3.09
CA ILE A 92 -5.42 8.82 -2.20
C ILE A 92 -5.01 10.03 -3.02
N GLY A 93 -5.96 10.93 -3.26
CA GLY A 93 -5.75 12.18 -4.01
C GLY A 93 -5.52 13.39 -3.13
N HIS A 94 -5.76 13.29 -1.82
CA HIS A 94 -5.66 14.40 -0.87
C HIS A 94 -5.09 13.94 0.47
N LEU A 95 -3.92 14.47 0.82
CA LEU A 95 -3.26 14.29 2.11
C LEU A 95 -3.45 15.54 2.98
N ILE A 96 -3.92 15.34 4.20
CA ILE A 96 -4.12 16.36 5.23
C ILE A 96 -3.19 16.03 6.40
N VAL A 97 -2.28 16.94 6.73
CA VAL A 97 -1.30 16.75 7.82
C VAL A 97 -1.60 17.72 8.95
N CYS A 98 -1.95 17.19 10.11
CA CYS A 98 -2.18 17.99 11.32
C CYS A 98 -0.86 18.45 11.93
N ARG A 99 -0.88 19.55 12.71
CA ARG A 99 0.27 20.03 13.49
C ARG A 99 1.58 20.10 12.70
N THR A 100 1.49 20.58 11.46
CA THR A 100 2.64 20.64 10.53
C THR A 100 3.73 21.60 11.06
N ASP A 101 3.34 22.58 11.87
CA ASP A 101 4.22 23.51 12.57
C ASP A 101 5.20 22.81 13.53
N ARG A 102 4.86 21.60 14.00
CA ARG A 102 5.73 20.78 14.88
C ARG A 102 6.69 19.87 14.13
N LEU A 103 6.57 19.78 12.80
CA LEU A 103 7.46 18.97 11.99
C LEU A 103 8.77 19.71 11.74
N THR A 104 9.88 18.97 11.69
CA THR A 104 11.16 19.53 11.24
C THR A 104 11.07 19.94 9.78
N HIS A 105 11.91 20.89 9.36
CA HIS A 105 11.98 21.32 7.95
C HIS A 105 12.20 20.13 6.98
N ALA A 106 13.07 19.18 7.36
CA ALA A 106 13.30 17.97 6.55
C ALA A 106 12.02 17.14 6.34
N ARG A 107 11.16 17.03 7.36
CA ARG A 107 9.87 16.30 7.27
C ARG A 107 8.86 17.05 6.42
N GLN A 108 8.83 18.37 6.54
CA GLN A 108 7.99 19.21 5.68
C GLN A 108 8.39 19.08 4.20
N GLN A 109 9.69 19.06 3.91
CA GLN A 109 10.22 18.80 2.56
C GLN A 109 9.89 17.39 2.05
N GLN A 110 9.92 16.37 2.92
CA GLN A 110 9.46 15.02 2.55
C GLN A 110 7.98 14.99 2.12
N LEU A 111 7.11 15.78 2.77
CA LEU A 111 5.69 15.89 2.39
C LEU A 111 5.51 16.56 1.03
N LEU A 112 6.29 17.61 0.73
CA LEU A 112 6.30 18.25 -0.59
C LEU A 112 6.78 17.28 -1.68
N ALA A 113 7.87 16.55 -1.43
CA ALA A 113 8.37 15.54 -2.34
C ALA A 113 7.36 14.39 -2.55
N LEU A 114 6.66 13.96 -1.50
CA LEU A 114 5.59 12.97 -1.61
C LEU A 114 4.42 13.48 -2.47
N ARG A 115 4.03 14.75 -2.28
CA ARG A 115 3.01 15.42 -3.10
C ARG A 115 3.37 15.37 -4.57
N GLU A 116 4.59 15.75 -4.92
CA GLU A 116 5.06 15.76 -6.30
C GLU A 116 5.12 14.35 -6.89
N ARG A 117 5.70 13.41 -6.12
CA ARG A 117 5.85 12.02 -6.53
C ARG A 117 4.53 11.32 -6.79
N CYS A 118 3.48 11.63 -6.02
CA CYS A 118 2.18 10.98 -6.13
C CYS A 118 1.12 11.81 -6.88
N GLY A 119 1.41 13.07 -7.21
CA GLY A 119 0.44 13.96 -7.86
C GLY A 119 -0.76 14.34 -6.97
N ILE A 120 -0.58 14.42 -5.65
CA ILE A 120 -1.68 14.58 -4.69
C ILE A 120 -1.86 16.03 -4.21
N ARG A 121 -3.07 16.39 -3.80
CA ARG A 121 -3.29 17.62 -3.04
C ARG A 121 -2.71 17.47 -1.64
N LEU A 122 -2.03 18.51 -1.16
CA LEU A 122 -1.50 18.58 0.20
C LEU A 122 -2.15 19.74 0.96
N THR A 123 -2.71 19.43 2.12
CA THR A 123 -3.19 20.41 3.09
C THR A 123 -2.38 20.32 4.38
N LEU A 124 -1.79 21.44 4.78
CA LEU A 124 -1.00 21.58 5.99
C LEU A 124 -1.84 22.35 7.01
N LEU A 125 -2.19 21.72 8.13
CA LEU A 125 -2.81 22.40 9.26
C LEU A 125 -1.70 22.86 10.21
N TRP A 126 -1.68 24.16 10.48
CA TRP A 126 -0.58 24.87 11.13
C TRP A 126 -1.12 25.67 12.31
N HIS A 127 -0.77 25.27 13.55
CA HIS A 127 -1.39 25.80 14.79
C HIS A 127 -0.67 27.00 15.39
N CYS A 128 0.02 27.80 14.57
CA CYS A 128 0.62 29.05 15.02
C CYS A 128 0.48 30.14 13.95
N PRO A 129 0.69 31.43 14.29
CA PRO A 129 0.73 32.49 13.30
C PRO A 129 1.74 32.19 12.19
N VAL A 130 1.57 32.80 11.01
CA VAL A 130 2.51 32.64 9.89
C VAL A 130 3.92 33.04 10.36
N THR A 131 4.87 32.11 10.26
CA THR A 131 6.26 32.32 10.64
C THR A 131 7.17 32.42 9.41
N PRO A 132 8.36 33.03 9.51
CA PRO A 132 9.35 33.00 8.43
C PRO A 132 9.67 31.58 7.95
N ALA A 133 9.66 30.59 8.85
CA ALA A 133 9.88 29.19 8.51
C ALA A 133 8.82 28.64 7.54
N LEU A 134 7.55 29.00 7.73
CA LEU A 134 6.48 28.65 6.79
C LEU A 134 6.67 29.33 5.44
N THR A 135 7.06 30.61 5.44
CA THR A 135 7.35 31.36 4.21
C THR A 135 8.50 30.74 3.43
N THR A 136 9.61 30.39 4.10
CA THR A 136 10.76 29.72 3.49
C THR A 136 10.40 28.34 2.94
N LEU A 137 9.62 27.54 3.68
CA LEU A 137 9.17 26.22 3.22
C LEU A 137 8.41 26.30 1.89
N LEU A 138 7.58 27.33 1.72
CA LEU A 138 6.66 27.47 0.61
C LEU A 138 7.12 28.45 -0.47
N GLU A 139 8.32 29.02 -0.34
CA GLU A 139 8.84 30.06 -1.23
C GLU A 139 8.82 29.63 -2.72
N ALA A 140 9.19 28.38 -2.99
CA ALA A 140 9.19 27.79 -4.33
C ALA A 140 7.90 27.01 -4.67
N THR A 141 6.91 26.95 -3.77
CA THR A 141 5.72 26.11 -3.93
C THR A 141 4.45 26.97 -3.92
N PRO A 142 3.65 27.00 -5.01
CA PRO A 142 2.37 27.70 -5.01
C PRO A 142 1.49 27.25 -3.85
N TYR A 143 1.01 28.20 -3.04
CA TYR A 143 0.17 27.89 -1.89
C TYR A 143 -1.01 28.85 -1.74
N ARG A 144 -2.04 28.38 -1.04
CA ARG A 144 -3.22 29.15 -0.66
C ARG A 144 -3.37 29.10 0.86
N LEU A 145 -3.54 30.26 1.47
CA LEU A 145 -3.77 30.39 2.91
C LEU A 145 -5.28 30.44 3.23
N ILE A 146 -5.68 29.72 4.28
CA ILE A 146 -7.05 29.74 4.84
C ILE A 146 -6.95 29.94 6.35
N ASP A 147 -7.63 30.95 6.87
CA ASP A 147 -7.63 31.33 8.28
C ASP A 147 -9.05 31.39 8.88
N ALA A 148 -10.06 30.90 8.13
CA ALA A 148 -11.44 30.82 8.60
C ALA A 148 -11.97 29.39 8.55
N LEU A 149 -12.47 28.90 9.69
CA LEU A 149 -12.90 27.51 9.87
C LEU A 149 -13.95 27.03 8.85
N PRO A 150 -14.98 27.81 8.46
CA PRO A 150 -15.92 27.37 7.41
C PRO A 150 -15.24 27.13 6.06
N ARG A 151 -14.27 27.98 5.67
CA ARG A 151 -13.51 27.80 4.43
C ARG A 151 -12.57 26.59 4.51
N ALA A 152 -12.01 26.31 5.69
CA ALA A 152 -11.19 25.13 5.90
C ALA A 152 -12.00 23.84 5.82
N ARG A 153 -13.19 23.76 6.43
CA ARG A 153 -14.08 22.59 6.31
C ARG A 153 -14.39 22.25 4.85
N ASN A 154 -14.64 23.27 4.02
CA ASN A 154 -14.83 23.08 2.58
C ASN A 154 -13.57 22.57 1.87
N ALA A 155 -12.40 23.15 2.18
CA ALA A 155 -11.14 22.72 1.57
C ALA A 155 -10.75 21.28 1.96
N LEU A 156 -11.00 20.88 3.21
CA LEU A 156 -10.69 19.56 3.74
C LEU A 156 -11.56 18.46 3.13
N THR A 157 -12.81 18.77 2.78
CA THR A 157 -13.78 17.79 2.24
C THR A 157 -13.85 17.78 0.71
N GLN A 158 -13.18 18.74 0.04
CA GLN A 158 -13.23 18.88 -1.41
C GLN A 158 -12.64 17.65 -2.12
N THR A 159 -13.50 16.83 -2.71
CA THR A 159 -13.09 15.66 -3.50
C THR A 159 -12.33 16.09 -4.76
N VAL A 160 -11.15 15.52 -4.98
CA VAL A 160 -10.47 15.63 -6.27
C VAL A 160 -11.14 14.64 -7.20
N HIS A 161 -11.92 15.12 -8.17
CA HIS A 161 -12.35 14.28 -9.28
C HIS A 161 -11.14 14.10 -10.20
N SER A 162 -10.34 13.05 -9.99
CA SER A 162 -9.39 12.63 -11.03
C SER A 162 -10.18 12.11 -12.22
N ALA A 163 -10.07 12.79 -13.35
CA ALA A 163 -10.63 12.33 -14.61
C ALA A 163 -9.96 11.02 -15.02
N SER A 164 -10.79 10.03 -15.38
CA SER A 164 -10.41 8.76 -15.99
C SER A 164 -9.66 7.75 -15.12
N SER A 165 -10.44 6.98 -14.35
CA SER A 165 -10.26 5.53 -14.31
C SER A 165 -11.60 4.89 -13.99
N THR A 166 -11.94 3.86 -14.74
CA THR A 166 -13.08 2.97 -14.52
C THR A 166 -13.05 2.55 -13.05
N ARG A 167 -13.97 3.11 -12.24
CA ARG A 167 -14.19 2.71 -10.85
C ARG A 167 -14.60 1.25 -10.84
N ASN A 168 -13.63 0.35 -10.71
CA ASN A 168 -13.93 -1.04 -10.43
C ASN A 168 -14.38 -1.07 -8.96
N THR A 169 -15.68 -1.29 -8.77
CA THR A 169 -16.44 -1.21 -7.51
C THR A 169 -16.14 -2.38 -6.57
N GLY A 170 -14.85 -2.67 -6.34
CA GLY A 170 -14.40 -3.45 -5.20
C GLY A 170 -14.22 -2.52 -4.00
N HIS A 171 -15.31 -1.89 -3.54
CA HIS A 171 -15.27 -1.06 -2.34
C HIS A 171 -15.02 -1.97 -1.13
N TRP A 172 -13.74 -2.15 -0.79
CA TRP A 172 -13.33 -2.67 0.50
C TRP A 172 -13.66 -1.61 1.53
N HIS A 173 -14.84 -1.72 2.14
CA HIS A 173 -15.07 -1.08 3.41
C HIS A 173 -14.01 -1.64 4.36
N HIS A 174 -13.18 -0.77 4.92
CA HIS A 174 -12.41 -1.07 6.12
C HIS A 174 -13.40 -1.34 7.25
N ARG A 175 -14.07 -2.51 7.21
CA ARG A 175 -14.71 -3.05 8.39
C ARG A 175 -13.54 -3.32 9.32
N HIS A 176 -13.49 -2.59 10.43
CA HIS A 176 -12.62 -2.93 11.54
C HIS A 176 -13.04 -4.33 12.00
N ILE A 177 -12.48 -5.36 11.37
CA ILE A 177 -12.56 -6.72 11.89
C ILE A 177 -11.68 -6.68 13.12
N LYS A 178 -12.32 -6.84 14.29
CA LYS A 178 -11.62 -6.91 15.56
C LYS A 178 -10.64 -8.07 15.45
N ASP A 179 -9.35 -7.78 15.64
CA ASP A 179 -8.31 -8.79 15.64
C ASP A 179 -8.51 -9.64 16.89
N ASP A 180 -9.08 -10.83 16.71
CA ASP A 180 -9.50 -11.76 17.75
C ASP A 180 -8.35 -12.59 18.33
N GLY A 181 -7.10 -12.37 17.88
CA GLY A 181 -5.98 -13.20 18.34
C GLY A 181 -5.73 -14.44 17.49
N GLN A 182 -6.67 -14.83 16.62
CA GLN A 182 -6.64 -16.16 16.00
C GLN A 182 -5.61 -16.24 14.87
N TRP A 183 -4.94 -17.37 14.71
CA TRP A 183 -4.09 -17.61 13.54
C TRP A 183 -4.92 -18.01 12.31
N ILE A 184 -4.54 -17.51 11.13
CA ILE A 184 -5.20 -17.83 9.86
C ILE A 184 -4.35 -18.81 9.06
N ALA A 185 -4.95 -19.96 8.72
CA ALA A 185 -4.39 -20.90 7.75
C ALA A 185 -4.72 -20.44 6.32
N PRO A 186 -3.80 -20.66 5.35
CA PRO A 186 -4.10 -20.40 3.94
C PRO A 186 -5.27 -21.28 3.48
N PRO A 187 -6.16 -20.79 2.60
CA PRO A 187 -7.18 -21.62 2.00
C PRO A 187 -6.55 -22.73 1.17
N ALA A 188 -7.34 -23.74 0.80
CA ALA A 188 -6.88 -24.75 -0.16
C ALA A 188 -6.43 -24.03 -1.44
N PRO A 189 -5.19 -24.24 -1.91
CA PRO A 189 -4.67 -23.53 -3.06
C PRO A 189 -5.48 -23.91 -4.30
N SER A 190 -5.67 -22.94 -5.19
CA SER A 190 -6.23 -23.22 -6.51
C SER A 190 -5.29 -24.15 -7.28
N ASN A 191 -5.82 -25.19 -7.92
CA ASN A 191 -5.00 -26.14 -8.68
C ASN A 191 -4.29 -25.50 -9.90
N GLY A 192 -4.72 -24.30 -10.30
CA GLY A 192 -4.24 -23.59 -11.48
C GLY A 192 -4.50 -24.38 -12.76
N THR A 193 -4.11 -23.80 -13.90
CA THR A 193 -4.07 -24.50 -15.18
C THR A 193 -2.62 -24.61 -15.61
N VAL A 194 -2.16 -25.84 -15.86
CA VAL A 194 -0.79 -26.09 -16.35
C VAL A 194 -0.72 -25.65 -17.81
N THR A 195 0.16 -24.70 -18.09
CA THR A 195 0.46 -24.31 -19.47
C THR A 195 1.70 -25.06 -19.93
N GLY A 196 1.53 -25.93 -20.93
CA GLY A 196 2.66 -26.57 -21.61
C GLY A 196 3.46 -25.53 -22.41
N ARG A 197 4.79 -25.59 -22.33
CA ARG A 197 5.70 -24.74 -23.08
C ARG A 197 6.38 -25.54 -24.20
N PRO A 198 6.30 -25.13 -25.48
CA PRO A 198 7.11 -25.72 -26.54
C PRO A 198 8.60 -25.53 -26.22
N LYS A 199 9.42 -26.53 -26.52
CA LYS A 199 10.86 -26.50 -26.26
C LYS A 199 11.47 -25.26 -26.96
N ARG A 200 12.04 -24.32 -26.18
CA ARG A 200 12.76 -23.08 -26.59
C ARG A 200 11.97 -21.76 -26.74
N ALA A 201 10.64 -21.71 -26.68
CA ALA A 201 9.90 -20.43 -26.84
C ALA A 201 9.91 -19.58 -25.56
N GLN A 202 10.17 -18.26 -25.53
CA GLN A 202 10.19 -17.45 -24.28
C GLN A 202 8.87 -17.52 -23.47
N CYS A 203 8.93 -17.43 -22.14
CA CYS A 203 7.75 -17.46 -21.27
C CYS A 203 6.96 -16.14 -21.38
N GLN A 204 5.78 -16.19 -22.01
CA GLN A 204 4.91 -15.05 -22.37
C GLN A 204 4.17 -14.38 -21.20
N GLY A 205 4.55 -14.63 -19.95
CA GLY A 205 3.85 -14.05 -18.79
C GLY A 205 2.46 -14.65 -18.54
N ALA A 206 1.65 -13.97 -17.72
CA ALA A 206 0.28 -14.36 -17.39
C ALA A 206 -0.75 -13.76 -18.37
N PRO A 207 -1.71 -14.55 -18.88
CA PRO A 207 -2.78 -14.01 -19.73
C PRO A 207 -3.79 -13.19 -18.91
N VAL A 208 -4.59 -12.37 -19.60
CA VAL A 208 -5.79 -11.76 -19.01
C VAL A 208 -6.89 -12.81 -18.91
N LEU A 209 -7.39 -13.06 -17.70
CA LEU A 209 -8.52 -13.95 -17.43
C LEU A 209 -9.73 -13.15 -16.93
N ALA A 210 -10.93 -13.71 -17.08
CA ALA A 210 -12.13 -13.17 -16.46
C ALA A 210 -11.99 -13.21 -14.92
N PRO A 211 -12.33 -12.12 -14.20
CA PRO A 211 -12.25 -12.10 -12.74
C PRO A 211 -13.14 -13.19 -12.14
N THR A 212 -12.63 -13.96 -11.19
CA THR A 212 -13.43 -14.93 -10.45
C THR A 212 -14.05 -14.24 -9.24
N THR A 213 -15.39 -14.28 -9.13
CA THR A 213 -16.11 -13.65 -8.01
C THR A 213 -15.99 -14.44 -6.72
N ASN A 214 -15.73 -15.74 -6.81
CA ASN A 214 -15.44 -16.64 -5.69
C ASN A 214 -14.64 -17.84 -6.23
N SER A 215 -13.50 -18.15 -5.62
CA SER A 215 -13.01 -19.52 -5.66
C SER A 215 -13.92 -20.33 -4.74
N THR A 216 -14.96 -20.97 -5.28
CA THR A 216 -15.78 -21.92 -4.52
C THR A 216 -14.83 -23.01 -3.96
N PRO A 217 -14.72 -23.20 -2.64
CA PRO A 217 -13.83 -24.22 -2.10
C PRO A 217 -14.38 -25.61 -2.43
N PRO A 218 -13.54 -26.61 -2.78
CA PRO A 218 -13.98 -28.00 -2.74
C PRO A 218 -14.40 -28.33 -1.31
N ALA A 219 -15.58 -28.94 -1.17
CA ALA A 219 -16.16 -29.29 0.12
C ALA A 219 -15.28 -30.30 0.87
N ARG A 220 -14.69 -29.90 2.01
CA ARG A 220 -14.72 -30.62 3.30
C ARG A 220 -13.81 -29.97 4.37
N GLU A 221 -14.46 -29.66 5.49
CA GLU A 221 -14.00 -29.69 6.88
C GLU A 221 -13.14 -28.57 7.52
N ARG A 222 -13.78 -28.02 8.58
CA ARG A 222 -13.33 -27.50 9.89
C ARG A 222 -12.61 -26.15 9.95
N HIS A 223 -13.33 -25.20 10.56
CA HIS A 223 -12.92 -23.86 10.98
C HIS A 223 -12.31 -23.00 9.87
N HIS A 224 -13.05 -22.79 8.79
CA HIS A 224 -12.70 -21.79 7.79
C HIS A 224 -12.92 -20.39 8.36
N ILE A 225 -11.84 -19.62 8.44
CA ILE A 225 -11.92 -18.18 8.60
C ILE A 225 -12.50 -17.61 7.30
N PRO A 226 -13.51 -16.73 7.35
CA PRO A 226 -14.10 -16.14 6.14
C PRO A 226 -13.00 -15.50 5.27
N THR A 227 -13.07 -15.67 3.95
CA THR A 227 -12.15 -15.05 2.99
C THR A 227 -11.96 -13.56 3.26
N ASP A 228 -13.01 -12.89 3.73
CA ASP A 228 -13.00 -11.48 4.13
C ASP A 228 -12.01 -11.17 5.26
N ALA A 229 -11.87 -12.06 6.24
CA ALA A 229 -10.95 -11.85 7.37
C ALA A 229 -9.49 -12.06 6.95
N LEU A 230 -9.21 -13.03 6.08
CA LEU A 230 -7.88 -13.19 5.48
C LEU A 230 -7.53 -11.96 4.61
N ALA A 231 -8.44 -11.55 3.73
CA ALA A 231 -8.27 -10.38 2.88
C ALA A 231 -8.02 -9.11 3.71
N ALA A 232 -8.82 -8.90 4.76
CA ALA A 232 -8.65 -7.77 5.67
C ALA A 232 -7.28 -7.78 6.36
N ARG A 233 -6.79 -8.93 6.83
CA ARG A 233 -5.45 -9.00 7.46
C ARG A 233 -4.32 -8.79 6.48
N LEU A 234 -4.37 -9.42 5.32
CA LEU A 234 -3.37 -9.20 4.25
C LEU A 234 -3.35 -7.72 3.82
N ALA A 235 -4.51 -7.06 3.79
CA ALA A 235 -4.62 -5.63 3.50
C ALA A 235 -3.94 -4.73 4.53
N THR A 236 -3.69 -5.21 5.76
CA THR A 236 -2.92 -4.46 6.75
C THR A 236 -1.40 -4.53 6.54
N VAL A 237 -0.87 -5.41 5.71
CA VAL A 237 0.59 -5.55 5.57
C VAL A 237 1.22 -4.28 4.99
N ALA A 238 2.18 -3.68 5.71
CA ALA A 238 2.78 -2.41 5.31
C ALA A 238 3.75 -2.50 4.13
N HIS A 239 4.53 -3.58 3.99
CA HIS A 239 5.43 -3.72 2.84
C HIS A 239 4.64 -4.18 1.60
N PRO A 240 4.56 -3.40 0.50
CA PRO A 240 3.74 -3.75 -0.67
C PRO A 240 4.09 -5.11 -1.29
N LEU A 241 5.39 -5.40 -1.44
CA LEU A 241 5.85 -6.68 -1.96
C LEU A 241 5.53 -7.87 -1.03
N HIS A 242 5.58 -7.70 0.30
CA HIS A 242 5.21 -8.78 1.22
C HIS A 242 3.70 -9.01 1.19
N ALA A 243 2.89 -7.93 1.16
CA ALA A 243 1.45 -8.03 1.03
C ALA A 243 1.06 -8.82 -0.23
N THR A 244 1.68 -8.48 -1.37
CA THR A 244 1.51 -9.18 -2.65
C THR A 244 1.94 -10.64 -2.56
N ALA A 245 3.13 -10.92 -2.06
CA ALA A 245 3.67 -12.28 -1.98
C ALA A 245 2.83 -13.19 -1.08
N LEU A 246 2.40 -12.71 0.09
CA LEU A 246 1.51 -13.45 0.99
C LEU A 246 0.13 -13.69 0.35
N THR A 247 -0.35 -12.74 -0.44
CA THR A 247 -1.60 -12.88 -1.21
C THR A 247 -1.47 -13.95 -2.29
N ILE A 248 -0.38 -13.96 -3.06
CA ILE A 248 -0.12 -15.01 -4.04
C ILE A 248 0.04 -16.37 -3.35
N HIS A 249 0.75 -16.44 -2.21
CA HIS A 249 0.84 -17.66 -1.41
C HIS A 249 -0.55 -18.16 -1.00
N ALA A 250 -1.43 -17.27 -0.52
CA ALA A 250 -2.78 -17.63 -0.11
C ALA A 250 -3.60 -18.26 -1.26
N VAL A 251 -3.46 -17.76 -2.48
CA VAL A 251 -4.24 -18.24 -3.64
C VAL A 251 -3.65 -19.49 -4.29
N THR A 252 -2.33 -19.59 -4.32
CA THR A 252 -1.60 -20.56 -5.17
C THR A 252 -0.88 -21.63 -4.36
N GLY A 253 -0.66 -21.41 -3.07
CA GLY A 253 0.18 -22.26 -2.22
C GLY A 253 1.67 -22.18 -2.56
N ALA A 254 2.10 -21.25 -3.42
CA ALA A 254 3.51 -21.10 -3.80
C ALA A 254 4.40 -20.78 -2.60
N ASP A 255 5.42 -21.60 -2.35
CA ASP A 255 6.44 -21.33 -1.32
C ASP A 255 7.34 -20.13 -1.69
N VAL A 256 8.23 -19.74 -0.76
CA VAL A 256 9.16 -18.61 -0.94
C VAL A 256 10.03 -18.75 -2.20
N THR A 257 10.47 -19.96 -2.54
CA THR A 257 11.30 -20.22 -3.72
C THR A 257 10.51 -19.99 -5.00
N ARG A 258 9.29 -20.51 -5.08
CA ARG A 258 8.40 -20.31 -6.23
C ARG A 258 7.95 -18.86 -6.37
N LEU A 259 7.68 -18.18 -5.25
CA LEU A 259 7.38 -16.75 -5.24
C LEU A 259 8.53 -15.93 -5.83
N ALA A 260 9.78 -16.24 -5.48
CA ALA A 260 10.95 -15.53 -5.99
C ALA A 260 11.13 -15.58 -7.51
N LEU A 261 10.54 -16.59 -8.17
CA LEU A 261 10.57 -16.75 -9.62
C LEU A 261 9.53 -15.89 -10.35
N ILE A 262 8.57 -15.31 -9.63
CA ILE A 262 7.51 -14.49 -10.23
C ILE A 262 8.10 -13.16 -10.68
N ARG A 263 7.87 -12.82 -11.94
CA ARG A 263 8.27 -11.54 -12.56
C ARG A 263 7.06 -10.62 -12.71
N GLY A 264 7.31 -9.35 -13.03
CA GLY A 264 6.24 -8.40 -13.34
C GLY A 264 5.30 -8.90 -14.44
N ILE A 265 5.83 -9.45 -15.54
CA ILE A 265 5.03 -10.02 -16.64
C ILE A 265 4.22 -11.26 -16.25
N ASP A 266 4.54 -11.91 -15.15
CA ASP A 266 3.80 -13.08 -14.65
C ASP A 266 2.55 -12.67 -13.87
N ILE A 267 2.27 -11.36 -13.77
CA ILE A 267 1.03 -10.78 -13.28
C ILE A 267 0.51 -9.86 -14.37
N ASN A 268 -0.71 -10.11 -14.85
CA ASN A 268 -1.26 -9.24 -15.89
C ASN A 268 -1.60 -7.85 -15.31
N GLU A 269 -1.71 -6.84 -16.18
CA GLU A 269 -1.99 -5.46 -15.75
C GLU A 269 -3.30 -5.31 -15.00
N ALA A 270 -4.29 -6.16 -15.26
CA ALA A 270 -5.60 -6.15 -14.60
C ALA A 270 -5.62 -6.92 -13.25
N ALA A 271 -4.47 -7.49 -12.84
CA ALA A 271 -4.32 -8.36 -11.69
C ALA A 271 -5.34 -9.52 -11.60
N THR A 272 -5.81 -10.03 -12.75
CA THR A 272 -6.82 -11.11 -12.80
C THR A 272 -6.24 -12.51 -12.85
N ALA A 273 -4.93 -12.63 -13.07
CA ALA A 273 -4.22 -13.90 -13.06
C ALA A 273 -2.77 -13.73 -12.64
N VAL A 274 -2.22 -14.77 -12.03
CA VAL A 274 -0.78 -14.90 -11.73
C VAL A 274 -0.26 -16.20 -12.32
N LYS A 275 0.94 -16.14 -12.90
CA LYS A 275 1.67 -17.30 -13.38
C LYS A 275 2.80 -17.65 -12.40
N VAL A 276 2.77 -18.88 -11.92
CA VAL A 276 3.76 -19.42 -10.99
C VAL A 276 4.59 -20.48 -11.71
N HIS A 277 5.90 -20.47 -11.44
CA HIS A 277 6.85 -21.40 -12.05
C HIS A 277 7.31 -22.44 -11.05
N ASP A 278 7.67 -23.62 -11.56
CA ASP A 278 8.33 -24.69 -10.79
C ASP A 278 9.85 -24.47 -10.69
N SER A 279 10.42 -23.81 -11.70
CA SER A 279 11.86 -23.64 -11.88
C SER A 279 12.14 -22.49 -12.85
N THR A 280 13.40 -22.05 -12.89
CA THR A 280 13.89 -21.09 -13.90
C THR A 280 13.85 -21.63 -15.33
N ALA A 281 13.72 -22.95 -15.50
CA ALA A 281 13.54 -23.57 -16.81
C ALA A 281 12.11 -23.42 -17.35
N HIS A 282 11.14 -23.01 -16.51
CA HIS A 282 9.74 -22.82 -16.87
C HIS A 282 9.12 -24.03 -17.59
N ARG A 283 9.42 -25.25 -17.12
CA ARG A 283 8.95 -26.51 -17.74
C ARG A 283 7.50 -26.80 -17.40
N ARG A 284 7.04 -26.40 -16.20
CA ARG A 284 5.65 -26.50 -15.77
C ARG A 284 5.23 -25.18 -15.14
N CYS A 285 4.78 -24.25 -15.97
CA CYS A 285 4.16 -23.02 -15.48
C CYS A 285 2.68 -23.28 -15.17
N GLN A 286 2.19 -22.72 -14.08
CA GLN A 286 0.80 -22.78 -13.67
C GLN A 286 0.21 -21.38 -13.71
N VAL A 287 -0.94 -21.22 -14.35
CA VAL A 287 -1.71 -19.97 -14.34
C VAL A 287 -2.85 -20.12 -13.34
N HIS A 288 -2.94 -19.20 -12.39
CA HIS A 288 -3.98 -19.17 -11.38
C HIS A 288 -4.85 -17.93 -11.59
N PRO A 289 -6.18 -18.08 -11.71
CA PRO A 289 -7.08 -16.92 -11.66
C PRO A 289 -7.01 -16.29 -10.26
N LEU A 290 -6.99 -14.96 -10.24
CA LEU A 290 -6.94 -14.18 -9.03
C LEU A 290 -8.36 -13.71 -8.66
N PRO A 291 -8.83 -13.96 -7.43
CA PRO A 291 -10.08 -13.42 -6.93
C PRO A 291 -10.04 -11.89 -6.88
N THR A 292 -11.20 -11.24 -7.04
CA THR A 292 -11.30 -9.76 -7.04
C THR A 292 -10.71 -9.10 -5.80
N TRP A 293 -10.77 -9.75 -4.64
CA TRP A 293 -10.21 -9.24 -3.39
C TRP A 293 -8.68 -9.10 -3.41
N THR A 294 -7.98 -9.85 -4.25
CA THR A 294 -6.52 -9.79 -4.31
C THR A 294 -6.03 -8.62 -5.17
N HIS A 295 -6.86 -8.12 -6.09
CA HIS A 295 -6.42 -7.21 -7.16
C HIS A 295 -5.64 -6.03 -6.60
N GLN A 296 -6.19 -5.34 -5.59
CA GLN A 296 -5.55 -4.16 -5.00
C GLN A 296 -4.17 -4.47 -4.39
N LEU A 297 -4.04 -5.60 -3.69
CA LEU A 297 -2.77 -6.01 -3.09
C LEU A 297 -1.75 -6.37 -4.17
N ILE A 298 -2.20 -7.00 -5.25
CA ILE A 298 -1.36 -7.39 -6.38
C ILE A 298 -0.87 -6.17 -7.17
N HIS A 299 -1.74 -5.20 -7.43
CA HIS A 299 -1.36 -3.93 -8.07
C HIS A 299 -0.30 -3.17 -7.29
N ALA A 300 -0.28 -3.29 -5.96
CA ALA A 300 0.71 -2.62 -5.11
C ALA A 300 2.15 -3.00 -5.50
N ALA A 301 2.43 -4.27 -5.84
CA ALA A 301 3.76 -4.67 -6.30
C ALA A 301 4.15 -4.08 -7.67
N GLY A 302 3.18 -4.00 -8.59
CA GLY A 302 3.39 -3.36 -9.89
C GLY A 302 3.74 -1.88 -9.76
N ILE A 303 2.95 -1.14 -8.97
CA ILE A 303 3.20 0.28 -8.66
C ILE A 303 4.56 0.44 -7.96
N HIS A 304 4.89 -0.43 -7.00
CA HIS A 304 6.18 -0.38 -6.32
C HIS A 304 7.35 -0.58 -7.29
N GLY A 305 7.23 -1.52 -8.23
CA GLY A 305 8.21 -1.76 -9.29
C GLY A 305 8.38 -0.55 -10.21
N GLN A 306 7.29 0.06 -10.65
CA GLN A 306 7.30 1.27 -11.50
C GLN A 306 7.98 2.45 -10.80
N LEU A 307 7.64 2.70 -9.52
CA LEU A 307 8.26 3.73 -8.70
C LEU A 307 9.77 3.52 -8.50
N LYS A 308 10.27 2.30 -8.72
CA LYS A 308 11.68 1.91 -8.67
C LYS A 308 12.33 1.80 -10.05
N GLY A 309 11.62 2.11 -11.12
CA GLY A 309 12.12 1.99 -12.50
C GLY A 309 12.40 0.54 -12.91
N ARG A 310 11.74 -0.45 -12.31
CA ARG A 310 11.94 -1.86 -12.66
C ARG A 310 11.23 -2.19 -13.96
N THR A 311 11.89 -3.01 -14.78
CA THR A 311 11.28 -3.57 -16.00
C THR A 311 10.31 -4.67 -15.64
N ALA A 312 9.30 -4.89 -16.49
CA ALA A 312 8.30 -5.94 -16.26
C ALA A 312 8.90 -7.36 -16.23
N ASP A 313 9.99 -7.61 -16.94
CA ASP A 313 10.68 -8.91 -16.96
C ASP A 313 11.54 -9.19 -15.72
N SER A 314 11.76 -8.17 -14.88
CA SER A 314 12.55 -8.34 -13.66
C SER A 314 11.79 -9.15 -12.60
N PRO A 315 12.52 -9.86 -11.70
CA PRO A 315 11.90 -10.50 -10.54
C PRO A 315 11.08 -9.49 -9.73
N LEU A 316 9.84 -9.86 -9.42
CA LEU A 316 8.91 -9.00 -8.68
C LEU A 316 9.31 -8.89 -7.21
N PHE A 317 9.88 -9.98 -6.67
CA PHE A 317 10.25 -10.13 -5.26
C PHE A 317 11.76 -10.35 -5.08
N PRO A 318 12.63 -9.42 -5.50
CA PRO A 318 14.07 -9.66 -5.61
C PRO A 318 14.77 -9.94 -4.28
N LEU A 319 14.16 -9.61 -3.14
CA LEU A 319 14.75 -9.76 -1.81
C LEU A 319 13.95 -10.71 -0.89
N ILE A 320 12.91 -11.37 -1.40
CA ILE A 320 12.06 -12.23 -0.56
C ILE A 320 12.75 -13.53 -0.15
N THR A 321 13.86 -13.88 -0.80
CA THR A 321 14.69 -15.04 -0.50
C THR A 321 15.86 -14.72 0.42
N VAL A 322 16.14 -13.44 0.70
CA VAL A 322 17.19 -13.04 1.64
C VAL A 322 16.89 -13.69 2.99
N GLN A 323 17.92 -14.29 3.61
CA GLN A 323 17.79 -15.03 4.88
C GLN A 323 16.65 -16.07 4.83
N ASN A 324 16.50 -16.78 3.71
CA ASN A 324 15.46 -17.79 3.50
C ASN A 324 14.02 -17.26 3.70
N GLY A 325 13.80 -15.96 3.40
CA GLY A 325 12.51 -15.30 3.52
C GLY A 325 12.09 -14.98 4.96
N GLU A 326 13.06 -14.80 5.86
CA GLU A 326 12.84 -14.40 7.26
C GLU A 326 11.90 -13.18 7.37
N GLN A 327 12.14 -12.12 6.59
CA GLN A 327 11.32 -10.91 6.61
C GLN A 327 9.87 -11.16 6.17
N LEU A 328 9.65 -12.06 5.20
CA LEU A 328 8.30 -12.46 4.80
C LEU A 328 7.61 -13.26 5.91
N ARG A 329 8.35 -14.15 6.59
CA ARG A 329 7.86 -14.93 7.74
C ARG A 329 7.52 -14.05 8.93
N LEU A 330 8.38 -13.08 9.28
CA LEU A 330 8.11 -12.09 10.32
C LEU A 330 6.86 -11.28 10.00
N THR A 331 6.70 -10.89 8.73
CA THR A 331 5.49 -10.20 8.27
C THR A 331 4.25 -11.09 8.42
N ALA A 332 4.33 -12.37 8.02
CA ALA A 332 3.25 -13.33 8.17
C ALA A 332 2.87 -13.54 9.64
N THR A 333 3.85 -13.69 10.53
CA THR A 333 3.66 -13.79 11.98
C THR A 333 3.00 -12.54 12.56
N GLY A 334 3.41 -11.35 12.12
CA GLY A 334 2.83 -10.07 12.55
C GLY A 334 1.35 -9.91 12.20
N ILE A 335 0.86 -10.63 11.18
CA ILE A 335 -0.57 -10.71 10.84
C ILE A 335 -1.23 -12.04 11.27
N ARG A 336 -0.49 -12.87 12.04
CA ARG A 336 -0.86 -14.21 12.50
C ARG A 336 -1.34 -15.10 11.35
N TYR A 337 -0.52 -15.21 10.31
CA TYR A 337 -0.77 -15.99 9.11
C TYR A 337 0.23 -17.14 9.00
N HIS A 338 -0.26 -18.34 8.71
CA HIS A 338 0.59 -19.51 8.50
C HIS A 338 1.18 -19.49 7.08
N LEU A 339 2.43 -19.03 6.95
CA LEU A 339 3.24 -19.33 5.78
C LEU A 339 3.73 -20.79 5.95
N LYS A 340 3.20 -21.74 5.15
CA LYS A 340 3.58 -23.16 5.30
C LYS A 340 5.11 -23.32 5.27
N PRO A 341 5.70 -24.10 6.20
CA PRO A 341 7.13 -24.41 6.14
C PRO A 341 7.46 -25.17 4.86
N MET A 342 8.68 -25.00 4.36
CA MET A 342 9.22 -25.92 3.35
C MET A 342 9.19 -27.33 3.94
N PRO A 343 8.62 -28.33 3.23
CA PRO A 343 8.77 -29.73 3.62
C PRO A 343 10.24 -30.17 3.54
#